data_AF-A0A2V7F337-F1
#
_entry.id   AF-A0A2V7F337-F1
#
_cell.length_a   1.000
_cell.length_b   1.000
_cell.length_c   1.000
_cell.angle_alpha   90.00
_cell.angle_beta   90.00
_cell.angle_gamma   90.00
#
_symmetry.space_group_name_H-M   'P 1'
#
loop_
_entity.id
_entity.type
_entity.pdbx_description
1 polymer ?
#
loop_
_entity_poly.entity_id
_entity_poly.type
_entity_poly.pdbx_seq_one_letter_code
_entity_poly.pdbx_strand_id
1 'polypeptide(L)'
;MRPALTVFGLLAAAELLTPQRWWLERLAFVVPGPRATRWLLVADAVCLVALGLVARKPLVGVPLALGGGFIALNALGLALTDFYLGLAAFHLGVGLTTSLCARRWRWLGVALIVLALVLGALT
;
A
#
# COMPACT_ATOMS: atom_id res chain seq x y z
N MET A 1 10.15 -45.85 -4.44
CA MET A 1 8.89 -45.18 -4.83
C MET A 1 8.45 -44.04 -3.89
N ARG A 2 8.89 -44.01 -2.62
CA ARG A 2 8.56 -42.93 -1.67
C ARG A 2 9.17 -41.54 -1.91
N PRO A 3 10.40 -41.37 -2.46
CA PRO A 3 10.98 -40.02 -2.60
C PRO A 3 10.36 -39.19 -3.73
N ALA A 4 9.87 -39.86 -4.79
CA ALA A 4 9.20 -39.19 -5.90
C ALA A 4 7.84 -38.59 -5.49
N LEU A 5 7.10 -39.28 -4.61
CA LEU A 5 5.83 -38.77 -4.07
C LEU A 5 6.03 -37.60 -3.12
N THR A 6 7.10 -37.57 -2.33
CA THR A 6 7.44 -36.41 -1.50
C THR A 6 7.88 -35.20 -2.31
N VAL A 7 8.65 -35.41 -3.39
CA VAL A 7 9.05 -34.33 -4.31
C VAL A 7 7.84 -33.80 -5.08
N PHE A 8 6.96 -34.68 -5.57
CA PHE A 8 5.73 -34.29 -6.26
C PHE A 8 4.73 -33.60 -5.31
N GLY A 9 4.64 -34.05 -4.06
CA GLY A 9 3.84 -33.39 -3.02
C GLY A 9 4.38 -32.01 -2.62
N LEU A 10 5.70 -31.83 -2.58
CA LEU A 10 6.35 -30.53 -2.35
C LEU A 10 6.18 -29.57 -3.54
N LEU A 11 6.28 -30.08 -4.77
CA LEU A 11 6.02 -29.31 -6.00
C LEU A 11 4.54 -28.93 -6.13
N ALA A 12 3.62 -29.85 -5.83
CA ALA A 12 2.18 -29.57 -5.82
C ALA A 12 1.78 -28.61 -4.68
N ALA A 13 2.43 -28.69 -3.51
CA ALA A 13 2.25 -27.72 -2.44
C ALA A 13 2.85 -26.35 -2.79
N ALA A 14 3.96 -26.31 -3.54
CA ALA A 14 4.53 -25.08 -4.09
C ALA A 14 3.62 -24.46 -5.17
N GLU A 15 2.95 -25.26 -5.99
CA GLU A 15 1.94 -24.78 -6.93
C GLU A 15 0.65 -24.30 -6.23
N LEU A 16 0.22 -24.91 -5.13
CA LEU A 16 -0.94 -24.42 -4.35
C LEU A 16 -0.68 -23.06 -3.65
N LEU A 17 0.58 -22.62 -3.54
CA LEU A 17 0.98 -21.30 -3.03
C LEU A 17 0.96 -20.18 -4.10
N THR A 18 0.67 -20.52 -5.37
CA THR A 18 0.70 -19.56 -6.50
C THR A 18 -0.47 -18.55 -6.58
N PRO A 19 -1.70 -18.79 -6.06
CA PRO A 19 -2.76 -17.77 -6.13
C PRO A 19 -2.40 -16.51 -5.32
N GLN A 20 -1.62 -16.70 -4.26
CA GLN A 20 -1.20 -15.63 -3.35
C GLN A 20 -0.05 -14.79 -3.93
N ARG A 21 0.63 -15.23 -4.99
CA ARG A 21 1.69 -14.46 -5.65
C ARG A 21 1.20 -13.64 -6.83
N TRP A 22 0.13 -14.06 -7.48
CA TRP A 22 -0.39 -13.36 -8.66
C TRP A 22 -0.77 -11.89 -8.38
N TRP A 23 -1.38 -11.61 -7.24
CA TRP A 23 -1.71 -10.22 -6.87
C TRP A 23 -0.47 -9.43 -6.43
N LEU A 24 0.53 -10.09 -5.82
CA LEU A 24 1.82 -9.50 -5.45
C LEU A 24 2.60 -9.12 -6.72
N GLU A 25 2.61 -9.98 -7.75
CA GLU A 25 3.23 -9.71 -9.06
C GLU A 25 2.53 -8.56 -9.79
N ARG A 26 1.20 -8.46 -9.70
CA ARG A 26 0.45 -7.31 -10.25
C ARG A 26 0.75 -6.00 -9.51
N LEU A 27 0.91 -6.05 -8.18
CA LEU A 27 1.31 -4.88 -7.40
C LEU A 27 2.79 -4.53 -7.59
N ALA A 28 3.65 -5.51 -7.88
CA ALA A 28 5.05 -5.27 -8.21
C ALA A 28 5.19 -4.41 -9.48
N PHE A 29 4.26 -4.56 -10.44
CA PHE A 29 4.14 -3.69 -11.61
C PHE A 29 3.71 -2.25 -11.28
N VAL A 30 3.23 -2.00 -10.06
CA VAL A 30 2.79 -0.70 -9.55
C VAL A 30 3.82 -0.09 -8.60
N VAL A 31 4.94 -0.77 -8.34
CA VAL A 31 5.97 -0.27 -7.42
C VAL A 31 6.64 0.98 -8.03
N PRO A 32 6.44 2.17 -7.46
CA PRO A 32 7.05 3.39 -7.98
C PRO A 32 8.55 3.37 -7.71
N GLY A 33 9.36 3.76 -8.71
CA GLY A 33 10.81 3.87 -8.55
C GLY A 33 11.27 4.75 -7.36
N PRO A 34 12.49 4.57 -6.82
CA PRO A 34 12.89 5.07 -5.50
C PRO A 34 12.79 6.60 -5.29
N ARG A 35 12.90 7.40 -6.36
CA ARG A 35 12.72 8.85 -6.29
C ARG A 35 11.24 9.25 -6.26
N ALA A 36 10.39 8.51 -6.97
CA ALA A 36 8.94 8.73 -7.01
C ALA A 36 8.29 8.39 -5.66
N THR A 37 8.76 7.32 -5.00
CA THR A 37 8.24 6.88 -3.69
C THR A 37 8.42 7.94 -2.60
N ARG A 38 9.50 8.74 -2.64
CA ARG A 38 9.73 9.84 -1.68
C ARG A 38 8.68 10.93 -1.80
N TRP A 39 8.34 11.33 -3.03
CA TRP A 39 7.31 12.35 -3.28
C TRP A 39 5.90 11.82 -3.01
N LEU A 40 5.67 10.53 -3.27
CA LEU A 40 4.42 9.86 -2.90
C LEU A 40 4.21 9.80 -1.38
N LEU A 41 5.26 9.55 -0.59
CA LEU A 41 5.18 9.62 0.88
C LEU A 41 4.83 11.03 1.39
N VAL A 42 5.33 12.07 0.72
CA VAL A 42 4.92 13.45 1.03
C VAL A 42 3.44 13.66 0.70
N ALA A 43 2.97 13.13 -0.44
CA ALA A 43 1.56 13.20 -0.82
C ALA A 43 0.66 12.40 0.13
N ASP A 44 1.11 11.24 0.63
CA ASP A 44 0.42 10.47 1.68
C ASP A 44 0.29 11.29 2.95
N ALA A 45 1.37 11.95 3.39
CA ALA A 45 1.36 12.78 4.58
C ALA A 45 0.34 13.93 4.44
N VAL A 46 0.27 14.58 3.27
CA VAL A 46 -0.76 15.59 2.97
C VAL A 46 -2.17 15.00 3.07
N CYS A 47 -2.38 13.79 2.53
CA CYS A 47 -3.66 13.09 2.59
C CYS A 47 -4.06 12.71 4.03
N LEU A 48 -3.11 12.25 4.85
CA LEU A 48 -3.32 11.93 6.27
C LEU A 48 -3.60 13.18 7.11
N VAL A 49 -2.90 14.29 6.83
CA VAL A 49 -3.21 15.59 7.45
C VAL A 49 -4.61 16.02 7.07
N ALA A 50 -4.98 15.95 5.79
CA ALA A 50 -6.33 16.29 5.32
C ALA A 50 -7.40 15.43 6.00
N LEU A 51 -7.12 14.14 6.23
CA LEU A 51 -7.98 13.21 6.96
C LEU A 51 -8.13 13.64 8.44
N GLY A 52 -7.02 13.94 9.11
CA GLY A 52 -7.01 14.41 10.50
C GLY A 52 -7.71 15.76 10.69
N LEU A 53 -7.65 16.64 9.69
CA LEU A 53 -8.34 17.93 9.67
C LEU A 53 -9.86 17.81 9.49
N VAL A 54 -10.39 16.64 9.12
CA VAL A 54 -11.85 16.39 9.06
C VAL A 54 -12.39 15.97 10.43
N ALA A 55 -11.54 15.54 11.36
CA ALA A 55 -11.96 15.17 12.71
C ALA A 55 -12.49 16.37 13.50
N ARG A 56 -13.38 16.13 14.47
CA ARG A 56 -13.93 17.17 15.35
C ARG A 56 -12.87 17.94 16.14
N LYS A 57 -11.74 17.30 16.45
CA LYS A 57 -10.60 17.88 17.18
C LYS A 57 -9.33 17.74 16.32
N PRO A 58 -9.04 18.69 15.41
CA PRO A 58 -7.96 18.54 14.44
C PRO A 58 -6.57 18.44 15.09
N LEU A 59 -6.35 19.13 16.22
CA LEU A 59 -5.09 19.06 16.98
C LEU A 59 -4.74 17.65 17.47
N VAL A 60 -5.75 16.78 17.64
CA VAL A 60 -5.56 15.37 18.01
C VAL A 60 -5.71 14.47 16.78
N GLY A 61 -6.61 14.81 15.86
CA GLY A 61 -6.88 14.04 14.66
C GLY A 61 -5.68 13.96 13.71
N VAL A 62 -4.95 15.06 13.50
CA VAL A 62 -3.75 15.07 12.65
C VAL A 62 -2.64 14.17 13.18
N PRO A 63 -2.18 14.29 14.45
CA PRO A 63 -1.15 13.39 14.96
C PRO A 63 -1.61 11.93 15.02
N LEU A 64 -2.90 11.67 15.28
CA LEU A 64 -3.44 10.30 15.22
C LEU A 64 -3.43 9.74 13.79
N ALA A 65 -3.81 10.53 12.78
CA ALA A 65 -3.81 10.08 11.39
C ALA A 65 -2.38 9.82 10.90
N LEU A 66 -1.43 10.69 11.24
CA LEU A 66 -0.02 10.50 10.91
C LEU A 66 0.59 9.29 11.63
N GLY A 67 0.37 9.17 12.94
CA GLY A 67 0.84 8.04 13.74
C GLY A 67 0.23 6.72 13.27
N GLY A 68 -1.08 6.71 13.00
CA GLY A 68 -1.79 5.54 12.45
C GLY A 68 -1.27 5.15 11.06
N GLY A 69 -1.01 6.14 10.20
CA GLY A 69 -0.39 5.91 8.90
C GLY A 69 1.01 5.29 9.01
N PHE A 70 1.85 5.78 9.92
CA PHE A 70 3.17 5.21 10.16
C PHE A 70 3.11 3.76 10.66
N ILE A 71 2.21 3.46 11.61
CA ILE A 71 1.99 2.10 12.11
C ILE A 71 1.51 1.19 10.97
N ALA A 72 0.56 1.65 10.15
CA ALA A 72 0.04 0.90 9.02
C ALA A 72 1.12 0.60 7.98
N LEU A 73 1.98 1.59 7.65
CA LEU A 73 3.11 1.40 6.75
C LEU A 73 4.08 0.33 7.27
N ASN A 74 4.40 0.37 8.57
CA ASN A 74 5.30 -0.60 9.20
C ASN A 74 4.68 -2.01 9.19
N ALA A 75 3.40 -2.11 9.57
CA ALA A 75 2.65 -3.36 9.54
C ALA A 75 2.55 -3.95 8.12
N LEU A 76 2.34 -3.12 7.10
CA LEU A 76 2.33 -3.53 5.70
C LEU A 76 3.70 -4.05 5.25
N GLY A 77 4.79 -3.37 5.61
CA GLY A 77 6.15 -3.83 5.31
C GLY A 77 6.46 -5.19 5.96
N LEU A 78 6.00 -5.41 7.19
CA LEU A 78 6.10 -6.69 7.88
C LEU A 78 5.23 -7.77 7.22
N ALA A 79 3.97 -7.45 6.91
CA ALA A 79 2.99 -8.42 6.40
C ALA A 79 3.28 -8.87 4.97
N LEU A 80 3.75 -7.95 4.11
CA LEU A 80 4.03 -8.26 2.71
C LEU A 80 5.45 -8.81 2.51
N THR A 81 6.29 -8.80 3.55
CA THR A 81 7.70 -9.23 3.50
C THR A 81 8.56 -8.54 2.44
N ASP A 82 7.99 -7.55 1.75
CA ASP A 82 8.59 -6.71 0.73
C ASP A 82 8.16 -5.26 1.04
N PHE A 83 9.15 -4.43 1.33
CA PHE A 83 8.94 -3.06 1.74
C PHE A 83 8.36 -2.19 0.63
N TYR A 84 8.77 -2.40 -0.62
CA TYR A 84 8.30 -1.62 -1.76
C TYR A 84 6.85 -1.97 -2.12
N LEU A 85 6.50 -3.25 -1.97
CA LEU A 85 5.12 -3.67 -2.12
C LEU A 85 4.22 -3.13 -1.01
N GLY A 86 4.74 -3.11 0.22
CA GLY A 86 4.12 -2.45 1.38
C GLY A 86 3.83 -0.98 1.12
N LEU A 87 4.79 -0.27 0.52
CA LEU A 87 4.65 1.13 0.10
C LEU A 87 3.58 1.31 -0.97
N ALA A 88 3.59 0.49 -2.02
CA ALA A 88 2.58 0.58 -3.09
C ALA A 88 1.16 0.37 -2.53
N ALA A 89 0.98 -0.65 -1.67
CA ALA A 89 -0.29 -0.88 -0.98
C ALA A 89 -0.67 0.27 -0.04
N PHE A 90 0.31 0.86 0.64
CA PHE A 90 0.10 2.01 1.52
C PHE A 90 -0.42 3.24 0.77
N HIS A 91 0.20 3.61 -0.37
CA HIS A 91 -0.25 4.74 -1.20
C HIS A 91 -1.71 4.58 -1.62
N LEU A 92 -2.09 3.37 -2.06
CA LEU A 92 -3.47 3.06 -2.44
C LEU A 92 -4.42 3.12 -1.25
N GLY A 93 -4.00 2.59 -0.09
CA GLY A 93 -4.78 2.60 1.15
C GLY A 93 -5.04 4.03 1.66
N VAL A 94 -4.01 4.87 1.70
CA VAL A 94 -4.14 6.29 2.09
C VAL A 94 -5.02 7.04 1.10
N GLY A 95 -4.80 6.87 -0.20
CA GLY A 95 -5.62 7.50 -1.23
C GLY A 95 -7.10 7.09 -1.15
N LEU A 96 -7.38 5.81 -0.89
CA LEU A 96 -8.74 5.30 -0.76
C LEU A 96 -9.41 5.84 0.53
N THR A 97 -8.73 5.75 1.67
CA THR A 97 -9.27 6.25 2.94
C THR A 97 -9.53 7.75 2.90
N THR A 98 -8.65 8.55 2.31
CA THR A 98 -8.87 9.99 2.11
C THR A 98 -10.03 10.26 1.15
N SER A 99 -10.17 9.48 0.08
CA SER A 99 -11.29 9.62 -0.86
C SER A 99 -12.65 9.36 -0.20
N LEU A 100 -12.72 8.35 0.66
CA LEU A 100 -13.96 7.92 1.32
C LEU A 100 -14.29 8.81 2.54
N CYS A 101 -13.30 9.13 3.37
CA CYS A 101 -13.52 9.78 4.66
C CYS A 101 -13.43 11.32 4.58
N ALA A 102 -12.66 11.88 3.65
CA ALA A 102 -12.47 13.32 3.53
C ALA A 102 -13.29 13.89 2.35
N ARG A 103 -14.63 13.91 2.47
CA ARG A 103 -15.55 14.27 1.36
C ARG A 103 -15.21 15.55 0.59
N ARG A 104 -14.72 16.59 1.29
CA ARG A 104 -14.27 17.87 0.69
C ARG A 104 -12.91 17.77 -0.02
N TRP A 105 -12.06 16.86 0.44
CA TRP A 105 -10.71 16.61 -0.09
C TRP A 105 -10.63 15.30 -0.89
N ARG A 106 -11.76 14.72 -1.29
CA ARG A 106 -11.79 13.40 -1.93
C ARG A 106 -10.90 13.33 -3.17
N TRP A 107 -10.79 14.44 -3.88
CA TRP A 107 -9.96 14.57 -5.06
C TRP A 107 -8.46 14.47 -4.76
N LEU A 108 -8.01 14.81 -3.55
CA LEU A 108 -6.63 14.54 -3.13
C LEU A 108 -6.36 13.04 -3.08
N GLY A 109 -7.29 12.28 -2.50
CA GLY A 109 -7.16 10.82 -2.44
C GLY A 109 -7.20 10.17 -3.83
N VAL A 110 -8.11 10.62 -4.70
CA VAL A 110 -8.18 10.16 -6.09
C VAL A 110 -6.90 10.52 -6.85
N ALA A 111 -6.40 11.75 -6.70
CA ALA A 111 -5.15 12.17 -7.34
C ALA A 111 -3.95 11.35 -6.86
N LEU A 112 -3.88 11.01 -5.57
CA LEU A 112 -2.84 10.15 -5.01
C LEU A 112 -2.90 8.73 -5.61
N ILE A 113 -4.09 8.14 -5.73
CA ILE A 113 -4.27 6.82 -6.36
C ILE A 113 -3.80 6.86 -7.81
N VAL A 114 -4.28 7.84 -8.59
CA VAL A 114 -3.90 7.99 -10.01
C VAL A 114 -2.41 8.21 -10.14
N LEU A 115 -1.81 9.07 -9.31
CA LEU A 115 -0.38 9.35 -9.34
C LEU A 115 0.46 8.11 -9.00
N ALA A 116 0.06 7.34 -7.98
CA ALA A 116 0.74 6.10 -7.60
C ALA A 116 0.68 5.05 -8.73
N LEU A 117 -0.49 4.89 -9.36
CA LEU A 117 -0.66 3.97 -10.49
C LEU A 117 0.15 4.39 -11.72
N VAL A 118 0.10 5.67 -12.07
CA VAL A 118 0.84 6.21 -13.23
C VAL A 118 2.35 6.11 -13.00
N LEU A 119 2.84 6.47 -11.81
CA LEU A 119 4.27 6.37 -11.51
C LEU A 119 4.73 4.92 -11.46
N GLY A 120 3.94 4.02 -10.89
CA GLY A 120 4.23 2.58 -10.91
C GLY A 120 4.31 2.02 -12.34
N ALA A 121 3.40 2.42 -13.23
CA ALA A 121 3.39 1.97 -14.62
C ALA A 121 4.52 2.58 -15.48
N LEU A 122 5.10 3.72 -15.06
CA LEU A 122 6.14 4.44 -15.80
C LEU A 122 7.57 4.09 -15.34
N THR A 123 7.74 3.28 -14.30
CA THR A 123 9.05 2.89 -13.73
C THR A 123 9.29 1.40 -13.87
#